data_AF-A0A2Z3JBY0-F1
#
_entry.id   AF-A0A2Z3JBY0-F1
#
_cell.length_a   1.000
_cell.length_b   1.000
_cell.length_c   1.000
_cell.angle_alpha   90.00
_cell.angle_beta   90.00
_cell.angle_gamma   90.00
#
_symmetry.space_group_name_H-M   'P 1'
#
loop_
_entity.id
_entity.type
_entity.pdbx_description
1 polymer ?
#
loop_
_entity_poly.entity_id
_entity_poly.type
_entity_poly.pdbx_seq_one_letter_code
_entity_poly.pdbx_strand_id
1 'polypeptide(L)'
;MSGEWFWLHTPEGRLAMPGTTRPSIHGVPAISSNLVRARGYTRIHDLADGLPDPVPIIWTGFIKADSEAALALAERELRKLINSATAFDRDDRKVTTVQGRSVQFVPDSDGSNRATFTVTWIPLNVPDPDDEDESEW
;
A
#
# COMPACT_ATOMS: atom_id res chain seq x y z
N MET A 1 -5.15 9.67 22.57
CA MET A 1 -4.34 9.62 21.34
C MET A 1 -5.31 9.85 20.20
N SER A 2 -5.15 10.95 19.46
CA SER A 2 -5.93 11.18 18.23
C SER A 2 -5.53 10.08 17.26
N GLY A 3 -6.46 9.19 16.91
CA GLY A 3 -6.18 8.12 15.96
C GLY A 3 -6.04 8.74 14.58
N GLU A 4 -4.88 8.56 13.95
CA GLU A 4 -4.68 9.01 12.58
C GLU A 4 -5.52 8.18 11.62
N TRP A 5 -6.13 8.85 10.64
CA TRP A 5 -6.97 8.23 9.62
C TRP A 5 -6.22 8.09 8.31
N PHE A 6 -6.43 6.95 7.68
CA PHE A 6 -5.94 6.67 6.34
C PHE A 6 -7.11 6.72 5.38
N TRP A 7 -6.94 7.42 4.27
CA TRP A 7 -7.99 7.66 3.29
C TRP A 7 -7.56 7.11 1.94
N LEU A 8 -8.50 6.47 1.25
CA LEU A 8 -8.35 5.99 -0.12
C LEU A 8 -9.10 6.92 -1.06
N HIS A 9 -8.45 7.28 -2.16
CA HIS A 9 -9.09 7.96 -3.28
C HIS A 9 -9.49 6.92 -4.31
N THR A 10 -10.78 6.82 -4.56
CA THR A 10 -11.36 5.94 -5.58
C THR A 10 -12.12 6.79 -6.61
N PRO A 11 -12.45 6.24 -7.80
CA PRO A 11 -13.33 6.94 -8.74
C PRO A 11 -14.70 7.31 -8.16
N GLU A 12 -15.17 6.57 -7.15
CA GLU A 12 -16.45 6.80 -6.45
C GLU A 12 -16.32 7.89 -5.36
N GLY A 13 -15.10 8.30 -5.00
CA GLY A 13 -14.82 9.33 -4.01
C GLY A 13 -13.74 8.93 -3.01
N ARG A 14 -13.61 9.77 -1.98
CA ARG A 14 -12.66 9.58 -0.87
C ARG A 14 -13.30 8.77 0.25
N LEU A 15 -12.67 7.67 0.65
CA LEU A 15 -13.21 6.71 1.62
C LEU A 15 -12.20 6.42 2.72
N ALA A 16 -12.67 6.40 3.97
CA ALA A 16 -11.83 6.08 5.11
C ALA A 16 -11.53 4.57 5.17
N MET A 17 -10.27 4.24 5.44
CA MET A 17 -9.86 2.91 5.85
C MET A 17 -10.40 2.59 7.24
N PRO A 18 -10.45 1.29 7.63
CA PRO A 18 -10.74 0.92 9.01
C PRO A 18 -9.84 1.68 9.99
N GLY A 19 -10.39 2.22 11.08
CA GLY A 19 -9.64 3.01 12.08
C GLY A 19 -8.53 2.23 12.80
N THR A 20 -8.46 0.92 12.59
CA THR A 20 -7.40 0.02 13.05
C THR A 20 -6.16 0.05 12.16
N THR A 21 -6.23 0.69 11.00
CA THR A 21 -5.14 0.74 10.02
C THR A 21 -3.92 1.44 10.62
N ARG A 22 -2.77 0.82 10.44
CA ARG A 22 -1.46 1.32 10.85
C ARG A 22 -0.46 1.09 9.73
N PRO A 23 0.46 2.03 9.49
CA PRO A 23 1.58 1.78 8.60
C PRO A 23 2.55 0.81 9.28
N SER A 24 3.00 -0.18 8.52
CA SER A 24 4.12 -1.03 8.86
C SER A 24 5.38 -0.35 8.33
N ILE A 25 6.33 -0.03 9.22
CA ILE A 25 7.59 0.62 8.85
C ILE A 25 8.34 -0.26 7.82
N HIS A 26 8.73 0.36 6.70
CA HIS A 26 9.50 -0.31 5.66
C HIS A 26 11.00 -0.29 5.93
N GLY A 27 11.65 -1.39 5.56
CA GLY A 27 13.10 -1.44 5.39
C GLY A 27 13.55 -0.52 4.25
N VAL A 28 14.81 -0.08 4.36
CA VAL A 28 15.51 0.85 3.45
C VAL A 28 15.31 0.46 1.97
N PRO A 29 15.04 1.42 1.05
CA PRO A 29 14.97 1.13 -0.38
C PRO A 29 16.17 0.33 -0.86
N ALA A 30 15.93 -0.79 -1.54
CA ALA A 30 16.97 -1.45 -2.29
C ALA A 30 17.07 -0.77 -3.67
N ILE A 31 18.24 -0.24 -4.01
CA ILE A 31 18.52 0.23 -5.37
C ILE A 31 18.52 -1.01 -6.26
N SER A 32 17.51 -1.17 -7.11
CA SER A 32 17.53 -2.25 -8.10
C SER A 32 18.33 -1.80 -9.31
N SER A 33 19.15 -2.70 -9.82
CA SER A 33 19.78 -2.52 -11.13
C SER A 33 18.84 -3.12 -12.17
N ASN A 34 18.05 -2.28 -12.85
CA ASN A 34 17.19 -2.70 -13.95
C ASN A 34 18.03 -3.13 -15.17
N LEU A 35 18.60 -4.34 -15.11
CA LEU A 35 19.35 -4.94 -16.20
C LEU A 35 18.39 -5.56 -17.23
N VAL A 36 18.03 -4.81 -18.27
CA VAL A 36 17.30 -5.37 -19.41
C VAL A 36 18.23 -6.24 -20.25
N ARG A 37 18.08 -7.56 -20.20
CA ARG A 37 18.69 -8.48 -21.19
C ARG A 37 18.02 -8.28 -22.54
N ALA A 38 18.56 -7.39 -23.37
CA ALA A 38 18.25 -7.38 -24.80
C ALA A 38 18.83 -8.65 -25.45
N ARG A 39 17.96 -9.62 -25.80
CA ARG A 39 18.38 -10.83 -26.55
C ARG A 39 19.17 -10.42 -27.80
N GLY A 40 20.45 -10.79 -27.87
CA GLY A 40 21.26 -10.73 -29.09
C GLY A 40 22.23 -9.54 -29.24
N TYR A 41 22.33 -8.63 -28.26
CA TYR A 41 23.32 -7.54 -28.28
C TYR A 41 24.47 -7.82 -27.29
N THR A 42 25.71 -7.57 -27.71
CA THR A 42 26.95 -7.75 -26.90
C THR A 42 27.25 -6.58 -25.96
N ARG A 43 26.47 -5.50 -26.03
CA ARG A 43 26.61 -4.32 -25.15
C ARG A 43 25.42 -4.24 -24.21
N ILE A 44 25.73 -4.29 -22.91
CA ILE A 44 24.79 -4.00 -21.83
C ILE A 44 24.73 -2.48 -21.72
N HIS A 45 23.55 -1.91 -21.95
CA HIS A 45 23.30 -0.50 -21.66
C HIS A 45 22.67 -0.42 -20.28
N ASP A 46 23.29 0.34 -19.38
CA ASP A 46 22.64 0.74 -18.14
C ASP A 46 21.56 1.77 -18.51
N LEU A 47 20.31 1.37 -18.31
CA LEU A 47 19.12 2.22 -18.51
C LEU A 47 18.56 2.69 -17.17
N ALA A 48 19.28 2.46 -16.05
CA ALA A 48 18.91 3.09 -14.81
C ALA A 48 19.05 4.61 -15.00
N ASP A 49 17.94 5.31 -14.78
CA ASP A 49 17.91 6.76 -14.56
C ASP A 49 18.60 7.15 -13.23
N GLY A 50 19.09 6.15 -12.47
CA GLY A 50 19.70 6.31 -11.16
C GLY A 50 18.67 6.40 -10.04
N LEU A 51 17.37 6.33 -10.35
CA LEU A 51 16.32 6.41 -9.35
C LEU A 51 16.15 5.05 -8.66
N PRO A 52 15.93 5.04 -7.33
CA PRO A 52 15.63 3.81 -6.61
C PRO A 52 14.31 3.21 -7.09
N ASP A 53 14.14 1.90 -6.91
CA ASP A 53 12.82 1.28 -7.14
C ASP A 53 11.79 1.88 -6.17
N PRO A 54 10.51 2.00 -6.58
CA PRO A 54 9.46 2.44 -5.67
C PRO A 54 9.35 1.43 -4.52
N VAL A 55 9.61 1.90 -3.30
CA VAL A 55 9.49 1.07 -2.10
C VAL A 55 8.01 0.83 -1.83
N PRO A 56 7.58 -0.44 -1.69
CA PRO A 56 6.21 -0.72 -1.31
C PRO A 56 5.87 -0.05 0.03
N ILE A 57 4.60 0.31 0.23
CA ILE A 57 4.08 0.82 1.50
C ILE A 57 3.08 -0.19 2.04
N ILE A 58 3.33 -0.72 3.23
CA ILE A 58 2.52 -1.77 3.83
C ILE A 58 1.68 -1.15 4.93
N TRP A 59 0.38 -1.40 4.87
CA TRP A 59 -0.55 -1.09 5.93
C TRP A 59 -1.10 -2.37 6.53
N THR A 60 -1.23 -2.41 7.84
CA THR A 60 -1.83 -3.52 8.58
C THR A 60 -2.99 -3.03 9.42
N GLY A 61 -3.97 -3.89 9.65
CA GLY A 61 -5.09 -3.61 10.53
C GLY A 61 -5.91 -4.85 10.78
N PHE A 62 -7.05 -4.71 11.43
CA PHE A 62 -7.95 -5.83 11.66
C PHE A 62 -9.40 -5.41 11.46
N ILE A 63 -10.22 -6.36 11.01
CA ILE A 63 -11.67 -6.22 10.94
C ILE A 63 -12.26 -7.16 11.97
N LYS A 64 -13.27 -6.67 12.68
CA LYS A 64 -14.10 -7.47 13.57
C LYS A 64 -15.56 -7.28 13.15
N ALA A 65 -16.29 -8.38 13.01
CA ALA A 65 -17.70 -8.38 12.66
C ALA A 65 -18.52 -9.18 13.68
N ASP A 66 -19.84 -9.10 13.59
CA ASP A 66 -20.75 -9.81 14.50
C ASP A 66 -20.90 -11.31 14.13
N SER A 67 -20.54 -11.68 12.90
CA SER A 67 -20.61 -13.05 12.40
C SER A 67 -19.56 -13.29 11.31
N GLU A 68 -19.30 -14.57 11.00
CA GLU A 68 -18.43 -14.97 9.89
C GLU A 68 -18.96 -14.47 8.53
N ALA A 69 -20.28 -14.51 8.32
CA ALA A 69 -20.90 -13.99 7.11
C ALA A 69 -20.70 -12.48 6.96
N ALA A 70 -20.81 -11.74 8.07
CA ALA A 70 -20.54 -10.30 8.09
C ALA A 70 -19.06 -9.99 7.87
N LEU A 71 -18.15 -10.83 8.40
CA LEU A 71 -16.72 -10.71 8.14
C LEU A 71 -16.42 -10.90 6.65
N ALA A 72 -16.93 -11.96 6.03
CA ALA A 72 -16.71 -12.23 4.61
C ALA A 72 -17.23 -11.10 3.70
N LEU A 73 -18.34 -10.45 4.08
CA LEU A 73 -18.84 -9.27 3.40
C LEU A 73 -17.87 -8.09 3.55
N ALA A 74 -17.42 -7.80 4.77
CA ALA A 74 -16.49 -6.71 5.05
C ALA A 74 -15.14 -6.88 4.34
N GLU A 75 -14.60 -8.10 4.29
CA GLU A 75 -13.38 -8.43 3.53
C GLU A 75 -13.56 -8.18 2.03
N ARG A 76 -14.71 -8.59 1.47
CA ARG A 76 -15.02 -8.39 0.05
C ARG A 76 -15.15 -6.90 -0.28
N GLU A 77 -15.82 -6.13 0.57
CA GLU A 77 -15.97 -4.69 0.39
C GLU A 77 -14.61 -3.98 0.48
N LEU A 78 -13.81 -4.28 1.51
CA LEU A 78 -12.48 -3.70 1.64
C LEU A 78 -11.58 -4.07 0.45
N ARG A 79 -11.65 -5.32 -0.02
CA ARG A 79 -10.93 -5.75 -1.22
C ARG A 79 -11.37 -4.97 -2.45
N LYS A 80 -12.68 -4.72 -2.64
CA LYS A 80 -13.19 -3.90 -3.75
C LYS A 80 -12.64 -2.47 -3.66
N LEU A 81 -12.64 -1.87 -2.46
CA LEU A 81 -12.15 -0.52 -2.21
C LEU A 81 -10.65 -0.39 -2.51
N ILE A 82 -9.84 -1.30 -1.98
CA ILE A 82 -8.40 -1.32 -2.25
C ILE A 82 -8.13 -1.52 -3.73
N ASN A 83 -8.89 -2.41 -4.39
CA ASN A 83 -8.75 -2.66 -5.81
C ASN A 83 -9.23 -1.50 -6.69
N SER A 84 -10.00 -0.55 -6.20
CA SER A 84 -10.41 0.65 -6.95
C SER A 84 -9.59 1.89 -6.59
N ALA A 85 -8.77 1.85 -5.53
CA ALA A 85 -8.00 2.99 -5.06
C ALA A 85 -6.90 3.42 -6.04
N THR A 86 -6.92 4.68 -6.45
CA THR A 86 -5.92 5.29 -7.35
C THR A 86 -4.87 6.12 -6.60
N ALA A 87 -5.20 6.54 -5.38
CA ALA A 87 -4.28 7.23 -4.49
C ALA A 87 -4.70 7.02 -3.03
N PHE A 88 -3.85 7.43 -2.09
CA PHE A 88 -4.17 7.46 -0.68
C PHE A 88 -3.56 8.68 0.02
N ASP A 89 -4.08 9.01 1.20
CA ASP A 89 -3.52 10.03 2.09
C ASP A 89 -3.66 9.63 3.56
N ARG A 90 -2.88 10.29 4.42
CA ARG A 90 -2.91 10.15 5.89
C ARG A 90 -3.33 11.50 6.46
N ASP A 91 -4.50 11.59 7.08
CA ASP A 91 -5.03 12.83 7.69
C ASP A 91 -4.83 14.10 6.83
N ASP A 92 -5.23 14.07 5.56
CA ASP A 92 -5.11 15.21 4.62
C ASP A 92 -3.66 15.65 4.32
N ARG A 93 -2.66 14.81 4.64
CA ARG A 93 -1.27 15.01 4.18
C ARG A 93 -1.14 14.78 2.66
N LYS A 94 0.09 14.89 2.15
CA LYS A 94 0.45 14.67 0.74
C LYS A 94 -0.24 13.41 0.22
N VAL A 95 -0.90 13.55 -0.93
CA VAL A 95 -1.60 12.46 -1.61
C VAL A 95 -0.56 11.63 -2.37
N THR A 96 -0.54 10.32 -2.12
CA THR A 96 0.35 9.38 -2.80
C THR A 96 -0.43 8.59 -3.83
N THR A 97 -0.07 8.75 -5.10
CA THR A 97 -0.64 7.98 -6.21
C THR A 97 -0.08 6.56 -6.22
N VAL A 98 -0.91 5.58 -6.56
CA VAL A 98 -0.53 4.16 -6.58
C VAL A 98 -0.58 3.57 -7.98
N GLN A 99 0.47 2.83 -8.34
CA GLN A 99 0.53 2.03 -9.58
C GLN A 99 0.01 0.61 -9.35
N GLY A 100 0.28 0.06 -8.16
CA GLY A 100 -0.08 -1.31 -7.81
C GLY A 100 -0.62 -1.39 -6.39
N ARG A 101 -1.42 -2.42 -6.14
CA ARG A 101 -1.98 -2.73 -4.82
C ARG A 101 -2.23 -4.22 -4.67
N SER A 102 -2.09 -4.72 -3.46
CA SER A 102 -2.53 -6.04 -3.07
C SER A 102 -3.07 -6.04 -1.66
N VAL A 103 -3.98 -6.95 -1.36
CA VAL A 103 -4.50 -7.15 -0.01
C VAL A 103 -4.62 -8.63 0.32
N GLN A 104 -4.09 -8.97 1.48
CA GLN A 104 -4.17 -10.28 2.09
C GLN A 104 -4.96 -10.20 3.39
N PHE A 105 -5.82 -11.20 3.63
CA PHE A 105 -6.53 -11.38 4.88
C PHE A 105 -6.03 -12.67 5.53
N VAL A 106 -5.84 -12.62 6.83
CA VAL A 106 -5.44 -13.77 7.65
C VAL A 106 -6.45 -13.85 8.80
N PRO A 107 -7.20 -14.97 8.92
CA PRO A 107 -8.10 -15.18 10.04
C PRO A 107 -7.35 -15.07 11.36
N ASP A 108 -7.95 -14.41 12.35
CA ASP A 108 -7.41 -14.38 13.70
C ASP A 108 -7.72 -15.74 14.38
N SER A 109 -6.72 -16.37 15.01
CA SER A 109 -6.83 -17.75 15.52
C SER A 109 -7.91 -17.93 16.58
N ASP A 110 -8.28 -16.84 17.25
CA ASP A 110 -9.13 -16.86 18.43
C ASP A 110 -10.62 -16.59 18.11
N GLY A 111 -11.01 -16.36 16.85
CA GLY A 111 -12.42 -16.19 16.48
C GLY A 111 -12.70 -16.09 14.98
N SER A 112 -13.73 -16.81 14.51
CA SER A 112 -14.16 -16.83 13.09
C SER A 112 -14.79 -15.52 12.59
N ASN A 113 -14.93 -14.52 13.46
CA ASN A 113 -15.49 -13.21 13.14
C ASN A 113 -14.44 -12.08 13.13
N ARG A 114 -13.15 -12.44 13.08
CA ARG A 114 -12.03 -11.50 13.06
C ARG A 114 -11.00 -11.91 12.01
N ALA A 115 -10.46 -10.93 11.31
CA ALA A 115 -9.34 -11.10 10.40
C ALA A 115 -8.37 -9.93 10.49
N THR A 116 -7.08 -10.25 10.44
CA THR A 116 -6.03 -9.26 10.17
C THR A 116 -5.95 -9.06 8.68
N PHE A 117 -5.79 -7.82 8.23
CA PHE A 117 -5.51 -7.50 6.84
C PHE A 117 -4.15 -6.85 6.71
N THR A 118 -3.48 -7.16 5.60
CA THR A 118 -2.24 -6.54 5.16
C THR A 118 -2.47 -6.01 3.75
N VAL A 119 -2.29 -4.71 3.56
CA VAL A 119 -2.35 -4.06 2.27
C VAL A 119 -0.94 -3.66 1.87
N THR A 120 -0.55 -3.98 0.65
CA THR A 120 0.71 -3.52 0.07
C THR A 120 0.38 -2.56 -1.06
N TRP A 121 0.84 -1.32 -0.94
CA TRP A 121 0.75 -0.29 -1.96
C TRP A 121 2.07 -0.18 -2.69
N ILE A 122 2.00 -0.02 -4.01
CA ILE A 122 3.16 0.28 -4.84
C ILE A 122 2.96 1.71 -5.34
N PRO A 123 3.71 2.69 -4.80
CA PRO A 123 3.64 4.07 -5.26
C PRO A 123 3.93 4.18 -6.75
N LEU A 124 3.25 5.09 -7.44
CA LEU A 124 3.54 5.40 -8.84
C LEU A 124 4.85 6.16 -8.99
N ASN A 125 5.11 7.05 -8.03
CA ASN A 125 6.30 7.89 -8.04
C ASN A 125 7.30 7.35 -7.03
N VAL A 126 8.57 7.34 -7.45
CA VAL A 126 9.69 7.10 -6.56
C VAL A 126 9.91 8.40 -5.75
N PRO A 127 10.02 8.31 -4.42
CA PRO A 127 10.41 9.43 -3.59
C PRO A 127 11.79 9.96 -4.04
N ASP A 128 11.93 11.28 -4.24
CA ASP A 128 13.23 11.86 -4.61
C ASP A 128 14.12 11.84 -3.37
N PRO A 129 15.28 11.15 -3.37
CA PRO A 129 16.15 11.08 -2.20
C PRO A 129 16.65 12.46 -1.73
N ASP A 130 16.59 13.49 -2.57
CA ASP A 130 16.97 14.87 -2.25
C ASP A 130 15.79 15.74 -1.75
N ASP A 131 14.55 15.22 -1.72
CA ASP A 131 13.39 15.91 -1.15
C ASP A 131 13.43 15.83 0.40
N GLU A 132 13.75 16.95 1.06
CA GLU A 132 13.85 17.05 2.54
C GLU A 132 12.51 16.84 3.28
N ASP A 133 11.38 16.78 2.57
CA ASP A 133 10.02 16.62 3.12
C ASP A 133 9.66 15.16 3.49
N GLU A 134 10.55 14.18 3.27
CA GLU A 134 10.22 12.75 3.34
C GLU A 134 10.36 12.10 4.73
N SER A 135 10.66 12.88 5.76
CA SER A 135 10.84 12.39 7.13
C SER A 135 9.54 11.91 7.82
N GLU A 136 8.36 12.07 7.19
CA GLU A 136 7.05 12.02 7.87
C GLU A 136 6.03 10.99 7.34
N TRP A 137 6.45 9.91 6.68
CA TRP A 137 5.55 8.85 6.22
C TRP A 137 5.31 7.75 7.27
#